data_AF-A0A7S1EIR7-F1
#
_entry.id   AF-A0A7S1EIR7-F1
#
_cell.length_a   1.000
_cell.length_b   1.000
_cell.length_c   1.000
_cell.angle_alpha   90.00
_cell.angle_beta   90.00
_cell.angle_gamma   90.00
#
_symmetry.space_group_name_H-M   'P 1'
#
loop_
_entity.id
_entity.type
_entity.pdbx_description
1 polymer ?
#
loop_
_entity_poly.entity_id
_entity_poly.type
_entity_poly.pdbx_seq_one_letter_code
_entity_poly.pdbx_strand_id
1 'polypeptide(L)'
;MRHCGEVGGLRQEWWMLSDEEAAYLHSAFPHDQEVIDHMVLQCPECLSVNFPGTEQSLVVNKGGKMTSVSGKLMREQDYRAVTRHVSDACTDVPLTSVPVRVSAVESAAAARMVAATPAAEEGGEDPAGGEEDAYVHAPHGLFPSPFAAEGEGCSKVLSHFAFLGRLMGKALLDQRPVDLPLSLPFFKRMVGVGLCADDIALIDPPLHTALRNMRALAARHAEAAAGGGEEGALEGELLLDGCRVSDLCLDFTMPGKPDVELVPGGRDRAVTLSNLGEYADCVTNMTLVGGVHRQFAAFEGGFNEVFPMRHLRVFSPEELEHHIRGDMEAWNAEMLRSSIKPDHGFHEQSLPILWLVQIMSDMDRKERRLFMRFITGSPTLPAGGLRKLNPRLTVVRKEAEAPLTPDDYLPSVMTCANYLKLPDYSCLGTMRDRLLTAMREGQLSFLLS
;
A
#
# COMPACT_ATOMS: atom_id res chain seq x y z
N MET A 1 -20.90 4.49 9.49
CA MET A 1 -22.19 3.79 9.20
C MET A 1 -23.35 4.72 9.55
N ARG A 2 -24.42 4.77 8.75
CA ARG A 2 -25.70 5.38 9.17
C ARG A 2 -26.31 4.48 10.25
N HIS A 3 -26.34 4.93 11.51
CA HIS A 3 -27.12 4.23 12.52
C HIS A 3 -28.41 5.00 12.78
N CYS A 4 -29.51 4.44 12.27
CA CYS A 4 -30.85 4.95 12.53
C CYS A 4 -31.40 4.17 13.73
N GLY A 5 -31.30 4.75 14.92
CA GLY A 5 -31.88 4.19 16.15
C GLY A 5 -32.99 5.11 16.65
N GLU A 6 -34.16 4.56 16.95
CA GLU A 6 -35.23 5.30 17.62
C GLU A 6 -35.00 5.32 19.13
N VAL A 7 -34.77 6.49 19.69
CA VAL A 7 -34.80 6.72 21.14
C VAL A 7 -35.86 7.79 21.44
N GLY A 8 -36.89 7.43 22.20
CA GLY A 8 -37.92 8.37 22.65
C GLY A 8 -38.87 8.93 21.59
N GLY A 9 -39.03 8.25 20.44
CA GLY A 9 -40.02 8.62 19.41
C GLY A 9 -39.61 9.77 18.48
N LEU A 10 -38.36 10.24 18.54
CA LEU A 10 -37.78 11.16 17.57
C LEU A 10 -36.77 10.40 16.69
N ARG A 11 -37.05 10.36 15.38
CA ARG A 11 -36.16 9.78 14.38
C ARG A 11 -35.05 10.77 14.10
N GLN A 12 -33.93 10.66 14.81
CA GLN A 12 -32.78 11.53 14.58
C GLN A 12 -31.79 10.88 13.62
N GLU A 13 -31.48 11.58 12.52
CA GLU A 13 -30.42 11.21 11.60
C GLU A 13 -29.08 11.74 12.14
N TRP A 14 -28.40 10.94 12.97
CA TRP A 14 -27.02 11.24 13.36
C TRP A 14 -26.06 10.71 12.30
N TRP A 15 -25.19 11.59 11.82
CA TRP A 15 -24.14 11.23 10.87
C TRP A 15 -22.81 11.22 11.62
N MET A 16 -22.27 10.01 11.78
CA MET A 16 -20.91 9.66 12.20
C MET A 16 -20.32 10.54 13.30
N LEU A 17 -20.65 10.22 14.55
CA LEU A 17 -19.71 10.42 15.65
C LEU A 17 -18.74 9.24 15.61
N SER A 18 -17.45 9.48 15.50
CA SER A 18 -16.44 8.50 15.90
C SER A 18 -16.57 8.20 17.40
N ASP A 19 -16.01 7.07 17.84
CA ASP A 19 -16.02 6.70 19.26
C ASP A 19 -15.38 7.79 20.14
N GLU A 20 -14.36 8.47 19.61
CA GLU A 20 -13.69 9.60 20.25
C GLU A 20 -14.60 10.84 20.36
N GLU A 21 -15.37 11.17 19.31
CA GLU A 21 -16.29 12.30 19.31
C GLU A 21 -17.45 12.08 20.28
N ALA A 22 -17.99 10.87 20.33
CA ALA A 22 -19.05 10.51 21.27
C ALA A 22 -18.56 10.51 22.72
N ALA A 23 -17.34 10.02 22.99
CA ALA A 23 -16.73 10.10 24.32
C ALA A 23 -16.45 11.55 24.74
N TYR A 24 -15.96 12.38 23.81
CA TYR A 24 -15.73 13.80 24.06
C TYR A 24 -17.04 14.53 24.38
N LEU A 25 -18.07 14.38 23.53
CA LEU A 25 -19.38 15.02 23.70
C LEU A 25 -20.01 14.67 25.06
N HIS A 26 -19.78 13.45 25.55
CA HIS A 26 -20.20 13.04 26.88
C HIS A 26 -19.40 13.70 28.00
N SER A 27 -18.06 13.70 27.90
CA SER A 27 -17.19 14.28 28.94
C SER A 27 -17.33 15.80 29.06
N ALA A 28 -17.59 16.49 27.93
CA ALA A 28 -17.73 17.94 27.86
C ALA A 28 -19.15 18.44 28.14
N PHE A 29 -20.15 17.54 28.27
CA PHE A 29 -21.53 17.94 28.51
C PHE A 29 -21.68 18.57 29.91
N PRO A 30 -22.23 19.79 30.03
CA PRO A 30 -22.41 20.43 31.33
C PRO A 30 -23.37 19.61 32.21
N HIS A 31 -22.93 19.25 33.42
CA HIS A 31 -23.70 18.36 34.30
C HIS A 31 -24.94 19.03 34.91
N ASP A 32 -25.07 20.35 34.75
CA ASP A 32 -26.14 21.20 35.29
C ASP A 32 -27.18 21.62 34.23
N GLN A 33 -27.05 21.16 32.98
CA GLN A 33 -27.97 21.50 31.89
C GLN A 33 -28.62 20.24 31.31
N GLU A 34 -29.91 20.28 30.99
CA GLU A 34 -30.59 19.14 30.34
C GLU A 34 -30.41 19.14 28.82
N VAL A 35 -30.20 20.32 28.23
CA VAL A 35 -30.08 20.53 26.78
C VAL A 35 -29.11 21.67 26.50
N ILE A 36 -28.25 21.51 25.50
CA ILE A 36 -27.37 22.54 24.97
C ILE A 36 -27.58 22.71 23.46
N ASP A 37 -27.44 23.93 22.96
CA ASP A 37 -27.29 24.17 21.52
C ASP A 37 -25.77 24.13 21.19
N HIS A 38 -25.32 23.01 20.63
CA HIS A 38 -23.92 22.78 20.27
C HIS A 38 -23.68 23.23 18.83
N MET A 39 -22.68 24.08 18.61
CA MET A 39 -22.32 24.50 17.26
C MET A 39 -21.55 23.38 16.55
N VAL A 40 -21.96 23.04 15.34
CA VAL A 40 -21.32 22.06 14.48
C VAL A 40 -21.00 22.67 13.13
N LEU A 41 -20.09 22.05 12.39
CA LEU A 41 -19.77 22.43 11.01
C LEU A 41 -20.45 21.45 10.06
N GLN A 42 -21.23 21.95 9.11
CA GLN A 42 -21.98 21.16 8.15
C GLN A 42 -21.55 21.47 6.71
N CYS A 43 -21.25 20.43 5.94
CA CYS A 43 -21.06 20.54 4.49
C CYS A 43 -22.42 20.80 3.83
N PRO A 44 -22.60 21.87 3.03
CA PRO A 44 -23.89 22.15 2.41
C PRO A 44 -24.25 21.15 1.29
N GLU A 45 -23.27 20.45 0.72
CA GLU A 45 -23.50 19.49 -0.38
C GLU A 45 -23.89 18.10 0.11
N CYS A 46 -23.08 17.48 0.99
CA CYS A 46 -23.38 16.13 1.50
C CYS A 46 -24.06 16.14 2.88
N LEU A 47 -24.31 17.32 3.46
CA LEU A 47 -24.93 17.52 4.77
C LEU A 47 -24.19 16.86 5.94
N SER A 48 -22.96 16.38 5.71
CA SER A 48 -22.12 15.79 6.75
C SER A 48 -21.79 16.83 7.80
N VAL A 49 -22.01 16.47 9.05
CA VAL A 49 -21.78 17.33 10.21
C VAL A 49 -20.53 16.85 10.94
N ASN A 50 -19.68 17.79 11.38
CA ASN A 50 -18.52 17.50 12.21
C ASN A 50 -18.59 18.31 13.51
N PHE A 51 -18.23 17.66 14.62
CA PHE A 51 -18.09 18.28 15.91
C PHE A 51 -16.71 18.93 16.00
N PRO A 52 -16.63 20.27 16.19
CA PRO A 52 -15.33 20.91 16.38
C PRO A 52 -14.70 20.36 17.66
N GLY A 53 -13.54 19.69 17.56
CA GLY A 53 -12.79 19.27 18.75
C GLY A 53 -12.09 17.92 18.69
N THR A 54 -12.31 17.07 17.69
CA THR A 54 -11.50 15.87 17.49
C THR A 54 -10.18 16.18 16.80
N GLU A 55 -9.30 16.75 17.61
CA GLU A 55 -7.90 16.35 17.83
C GLU A 55 -7.18 17.38 18.72
N GLN A 56 -7.77 18.55 19.01
CA GLN A 56 -7.25 19.51 19.98
C GLN A 56 -8.38 20.27 20.69
N SER A 57 -8.36 20.21 22.03
CA SER A 57 -9.34 20.77 22.96
C SER A 57 -9.69 22.24 22.68
N LEU A 58 -10.98 22.53 22.50
CA LEU A 58 -11.54 23.88 22.35
C LEU A 58 -12.07 24.40 23.69
N VAL A 59 -11.89 25.70 23.95
CA VAL A 59 -12.60 26.42 25.02
C VAL A 59 -13.37 27.57 24.37
N VAL A 60 -14.70 27.55 24.50
CA VAL A 60 -15.55 28.67 24.07
C VAL A 60 -15.36 29.81 25.06
N ASN A 61 -14.93 30.99 24.58
CA ASN A 61 -14.99 32.21 25.39
C ASN A 61 -16.16 33.09 24.94
N LYS A 62 -16.81 33.73 25.92
CA LYS A 62 -18.01 34.55 25.78
C LYS A 62 -17.77 35.66 24.74
N GLY A 63 -18.41 35.55 23.58
CA GLY A 63 -18.28 36.52 22.48
C GLY A 63 -18.34 35.94 21.06
N GLY A 64 -18.60 34.64 20.88
CA GLY A 64 -18.86 34.05 19.56
C GLY A 64 -17.62 33.82 18.68
N LYS A 65 -16.41 33.84 19.26
CA LYS A 65 -15.16 33.51 18.57
C LYS A 65 -14.51 32.28 19.21
N MET A 66 -14.05 31.35 18.37
CA MET A 66 -13.44 30.09 18.82
C MET A 66 -11.93 30.25 18.94
N THR A 67 -11.37 29.78 20.06
CA THR A 67 -9.94 29.83 20.34
C THR A 67 -9.53 28.46 20.91
N SER A 68 -8.41 27.90 20.44
CA SER A 68 -7.87 26.67 21.02
C SER A 68 -7.40 26.90 22.46
N VAL A 69 -7.16 25.82 23.23
CA VAL A 69 -6.47 25.93 24.55
C VAL A 69 -5.09 26.58 24.43
N SER A 70 -4.45 26.49 23.26
CA SER A 70 -3.19 27.20 22.96
C SER A 70 -3.35 28.69 22.63
N GLY A 71 -4.57 29.23 22.67
CA GLY A 71 -4.85 30.65 22.38
C GLY A 71 -4.78 31.01 20.90
N LYS A 72 -4.68 30.02 20.00
CA LYS A 72 -4.61 30.23 18.55
C LYS A 72 -6.01 30.49 18.00
N LEU A 73 -6.13 31.52 17.16
CA LEU A 73 -7.33 31.77 16.37
C LEU A 73 -7.38 30.76 15.22
N MET A 74 -8.40 29.90 15.24
CA MET A 74 -8.56 28.84 14.25
C MET A 74 -9.35 29.35 13.02
N ARG A 75 -8.98 28.91 11.82
CA ARG A 75 -9.64 29.29 10.55
C ARG A 75 -10.24 28.07 9.85
N GLU A 76 -11.22 28.31 8.98
CA GLU A 76 -12.00 27.28 8.27
C GLU A 76 -11.15 26.22 7.53
N GLN A 77 -10.00 26.63 6.99
CA GLN A 77 -9.03 25.76 6.33
C GLN A 77 -8.36 24.72 7.24
N ASP A 78 -8.29 24.97 8.55
CA ASP A 78 -7.63 24.10 9.53
C ASP A 78 -8.46 22.82 9.83
N TYR A 79 -9.73 22.77 9.35
CA TYR A 79 -10.69 21.72 9.65
C TYR A 79 -10.95 20.71 8.51
N ARG A 80 -10.46 21.00 7.29
CA ARG A 80 -10.68 20.14 6.10
C ARG A 80 -10.06 18.74 6.20
N ALA A 81 -9.21 18.48 7.20
CA ALA A 81 -8.52 17.20 7.38
C ALA A 81 -9.39 16.10 8.03
N VAL A 82 -10.51 16.44 8.68
CA VAL A 82 -11.24 15.51 9.57
C VAL A 82 -12.57 15.01 8.98
N THR A 83 -13.04 15.59 7.87
CA THR A 83 -14.35 15.24 7.28
C THR A 83 -14.20 14.22 6.15
N ARG A 84 -14.58 12.94 6.39
CA ARG A 84 -14.80 11.97 5.31
C ARG A 84 -16.08 12.35 4.56
N HIS A 85 -15.92 13.09 3.46
CA HIS A 85 -17.03 13.44 2.57
C HIS A 85 -17.50 12.24 1.74
N VAL A 86 -18.78 12.26 1.36
CA VAL A 86 -19.46 11.14 0.67
C VAL A 86 -19.43 11.31 -0.87
N SER A 87 -18.91 12.43 -1.38
CA SER A 87 -18.95 12.77 -2.82
C SER A 87 -17.82 13.71 -3.23
N ASP A 88 -17.33 13.55 -4.46
CA ASP A 88 -16.35 14.43 -5.13
C ASP A 88 -16.87 15.89 -5.28
N ALA A 89 -18.18 16.09 -5.24
CA ALA A 89 -18.79 17.44 -5.27
C ALA A 89 -18.54 18.24 -3.98
N CYS A 90 -18.05 17.60 -2.91
CA CYS A 90 -17.73 18.26 -1.65
C CYS A 90 -16.34 18.92 -1.66
N THR A 91 -15.52 18.67 -2.68
CA THR A 91 -14.19 19.24 -2.79
C THR A 91 -14.27 20.76 -2.93
N ASP A 92 -13.54 21.46 -2.07
CA ASP A 92 -13.47 22.93 -2.00
C ASP A 92 -14.74 23.70 -1.58
N VAL A 93 -15.76 23.00 -1.11
CA VAL A 93 -16.99 23.63 -0.59
C VAL A 93 -16.77 24.16 0.85
N PRO A 94 -17.12 25.42 1.16
CA PRO A 94 -17.01 25.98 2.50
C PRO A 94 -18.04 25.35 3.45
N LEU A 95 -17.63 25.08 4.70
CA LEU A 95 -18.50 24.49 5.72
C LEU A 95 -19.33 25.57 6.41
N THR A 96 -20.61 25.29 6.60
CA THR A 96 -21.53 26.19 7.32
C THR A 96 -21.58 25.84 8.79
N SER A 97 -21.56 26.85 9.67
CA SER A 97 -21.76 26.63 11.10
C SER A 97 -23.25 26.59 11.42
N VAL A 98 -23.71 25.50 12.04
CA VAL A 98 -25.13 25.27 12.35
C VAL A 98 -25.26 24.90 13.83
N PRO A 99 -26.22 25.46 14.59
CA PRO A 99 -26.51 24.99 15.94
C PRO A 99 -27.30 23.68 15.88
N VAL A 100 -26.83 22.66 16.58
CA VAL A 100 -27.54 21.39 16.80
C VAL A 100 -27.86 21.25 18.27
N ARG A 101 -29.13 20.94 18.56
CA ARG A 101 -29.59 20.74 19.92
C ARG A 101 -29.24 19.34 20.41
N VAL A 102 -28.49 19.25 21.50
CA VAL A 102 -28.06 17.99 22.12
C VAL A 102 -28.55 17.96 23.55
N SER A 103 -29.28 16.92 23.93
CA SER A 103 -29.72 16.67 25.30
C SER A 103 -28.72 15.82 26.08
N ALA A 104 -28.78 15.91 27.41
CA ALA A 104 -28.00 15.08 28.32
C ALA A 104 -28.29 13.58 28.12
N VAL A 105 -29.54 13.25 27.76
CA VAL A 105 -29.98 11.88 27.46
C VAL A 105 -29.33 11.36 26.19
N GLU A 106 -29.30 12.15 25.12
CA GLU A 106 -28.66 11.78 23.85
C GLU A 106 -27.14 11.66 23.99
N SER A 107 -26.50 12.59 24.71
CA SER A 107 -25.07 12.54 25.02
C SER A 107 -24.69 11.29 25.82
N ALA A 108 -25.47 10.95 26.85
CA ALA A 108 -25.26 9.74 27.64
C ALA A 108 -25.59 8.45 26.86
N ALA A 109 -26.53 8.48 25.92
CA ALA A 109 -26.83 7.35 25.05
C ALA A 109 -25.69 7.08 24.07
N ALA A 110 -25.12 8.13 23.47
CA ALA A 110 -23.96 8.03 22.59
C ALA A 110 -22.75 7.38 23.28
N ALA A 111 -22.42 7.80 24.51
CA ALA A 111 -21.32 7.20 25.28
C ALA A 111 -21.53 5.71 25.61
N ARG A 112 -22.77 5.30 25.87
CA ARG A 112 -23.09 3.87 26.11
C ARG A 112 -22.97 3.04 24.84
N MET A 113 -23.29 3.63 23.69
CA MET A 113 -23.11 2.96 22.40
C MET A 113 -21.63 2.74 22.11
N VAL A 114 -20.74 3.69 22.40
CA VAL A 114 -19.27 3.50 22.30
C VAL A 114 -18.81 2.31 23.15
N ALA A 115 -19.23 2.25 24.41
CA ALA A 115 -18.84 1.16 25.33
C ALA A 115 -19.42 -0.21 24.94
N ALA A 116 -20.50 -0.26 24.15
CA ALA A 116 -21.15 -1.47 23.67
C ALA A 116 -20.74 -1.86 22.23
N THR A 117 -19.96 -1.02 21.56
CA THR A 117 -19.41 -1.31 20.23
C THR A 117 -18.22 -2.26 20.42
N PRO A 118 -18.19 -3.43 19.77
CA PRO A 118 -17.07 -4.37 19.93
C PRO A 118 -15.76 -3.68 19.53
N ALA A 119 -14.72 -3.81 20.36
CA ALA A 119 -13.40 -3.29 20.04
C ALA A 119 -12.93 -3.94 18.74
N ALA A 120 -12.80 -3.13 17.68
CA ALA A 120 -12.05 -3.54 16.51
C ALA A 120 -10.57 -3.49 16.88
N GLU A 121 -9.93 -4.66 17.00
CA GLU A 121 -8.47 -4.69 16.92
C GLU A 121 -8.07 -4.09 15.57
N GLU A 122 -7.05 -3.24 15.54
CA GLU A 122 -6.36 -2.84 14.30
C GLU A 122 -5.60 -4.06 13.73
N GLY A 123 -6.37 -5.05 13.29
CA GLY A 123 -5.98 -6.20 12.51
C GLY A 123 -7.09 -6.38 11.50
N GLY A 124 -6.80 -6.08 10.23
CA GLY A 124 -7.80 -6.05 9.17
C GLY A 124 -8.53 -7.37 9.03
N GLU A 125 -9.80 -7.37 9.41
CA GLU A 125 -10.85 -8.21 8.83
C GLU A 125 -12.04 -7.29 8.52
N ASP A 126 -12.25 -7.03 7.23
CA ASP A 126 -13.29 -6.16 6.72
C ASP A 126 -14.70 -6.77 6.91
N PRO A 127 -15.74 -5.92 7.09
CA PRO A 127 -17.11 -6.36 7.30
C PRO A 127 -17.68 -6.99 6.02
N ALA A 128 -18.38 -8.09 6.20
CA ALA A 128 -19.08 -8.80 5.13
C ALA A 128 -20.09 -7.89 4.39
N GLY A 129 -19.91 -7.77 3.07
CA GLY A 129 -20.98 -7.49 2.12
C GLY A 129 -20.90 -6.15 1.40
N GLY A 130 -20.07 -6.07 0.36
CA GLY A 130 -20.12 -5.02 -0.67
C GLY A 130 -18.82 -4.90 -1.45
N GLU A 131 -18.69 -5.71 -2.52
CA GLU A 131 -17.57 -5.73 -3.49
C GLU A 131 -16.16 -5.80 -2.88
N GLU A 132 -15.61 -7.01 -2.84
CA GLU A 132 -14.20 -7.27 -2.51
C GLU A 132 -13.27 -6.45 -3.43
N ASP A 133 -12.84 -5.26 -3.01
CA ASP A 133 -11.54 -4.75 -3.40
C ASP A 133 -10.49 -5.60 -2.67
N ALA A 134 -10.33 -6.84 -3.15
CA ALA A 134 -9.31 -7.77 -2.69
C ALA A 134 -7.95 -7.12 -2.89
N TYR A 135 -7.33 -6.66 -1.81
CA TYR A 135 -5.97 -6.15 -1.84
C TYR A 135 -5.05 -7.22 -2.47
N VAL A 136 -4.47 -6.90 -3.63
CA VAL A 136 -3.60 -7.83 -4.36
C VAL A 136 -2.26 -7.90 -3.63
N HIS A 137 -2.05 -8.99 -2.87
CA HIS A 137 -0.77 -9.26 -2.22
C HIS A 137 0.20 -9.94 -3.20
N ALA A 138 1.12 -9.16 -3.77
CA ALA A 138 2.09 -9.63 -4.77
C ALA A 138 3.54 -9.50 -4.26
N PRO A 139 4.03 -10.44 -3.43
CA PRO A 139 5.34 -10.33 -2.77
C PRO A 139 6.53 -10.36 -3.76
N HIS A 140 6.32 -10.94 -4.94
CA HIS A 140 7.31 -11.01 -6.03
C HIS A 140 7.02 -9.99 -7.16
N GLY A 141 6.09 -9.08 -6.92
CA GLY A 141 5.61 -8.11 -7.90
C GLY A 141 4.43 -8.62 -8.73
N LEU A 142 3.78 -7.68 -9.39
CA LEU A 142 2.59 -7.84 -10.22
C LEU A 142 2.98 -8.35 -11.60
N PHE A 143 2.23 -9.34 -12.06
CA PHE A 143 2.24 -9.83 -13.43
C PHE A 143 0.80 -9.85 -13.97
N PRO A 144 0.57 -9.66 -15.28
CA PRO A 144 -0.77 -9.72 -15.85
C PRO A 144 -1.43 -11.07 -15.53
N SER A 145 -2.66 -11.01 -15.01
CA SER A 145 -3.47 -12.21 -14.84
C SER A 145 -4.01 -12.65 -16.21
N PRO A 146 -3.99 -13.96 -16.54
CA PRO A 146 -4.67 -14.49 -17.72
C PRO A 146 -6.16 -14.16 -17.67
N PHE A 147 -6.77 -13.78 -18.79
CA PHE A 147 -8.23 -13.61 -18.85
C PHE A 147 -8.80 -14.11 -20.19
N ALA A 148 -10.05 -14.56 -20.15
CA ALA A 148 -10.73 -15.11 -21.31
C ALA A 148 -10.86 -14.08 -22.45
N ALA A 149 -10.69 -14.52 -23.69
CA ALA A 149 -10.61 -13.64 -24.85
C ALA A 149 -11.89 -12.79 -25.09
N GLU A 150 -13.04 -13.18 -24.55
CA GLU A 150 -14.33 -12.55 -24.84
C GLU A 150 -15.10 -12.29 -23.53
N GLY A 151 -15.38 -11.01 -23.26
CA GLY A 151 -16.12 -10.58 -22.08
C GLY A 151 -16.23 -9.05 -21.98
N GLU A 152 -17.33 -8.57 -21.39
CA GLU A 152 -17.50 -7.17 -21.00
C GLU A 152 -16.41 -6.80 -19.98
N GLY A 153 -15.54 -5.85 -20.32
CA GLY A 153 -14.40 -5.44 -19.50
C GLY A 153 -13.03 -5.64 -20.16
N CYS A 154 -12.90 -6.53 -21.15
CA CYS A 154 -11.66 -6.76 -21.90
C CYS A 154 -11.11 -5.45 -22.51
N SER A 155 -11.97 -4.64 -23.13
CA SER A 155 -11.55 -3.35 -23.71
C SER A 155 -11.00 -2.37 -22.66
N LYS A 156 -11.57 -2.35 -21.45
CA LYS A 156 -11.11 -1.48 -20.35
C LYS A 156 -9.74 -1.93 -19.86
N VAL A 157 -9.55 -3.23 -19.64
CA VAL A 157 -8.26 -3.82 -19.24
C VAL A 157 -7.17 -3.49 -20.26
N LEU A 158 -7.42 -3.72 -21.55
CA LEU A 158 -6.46 -3.40 -22.60
C LEU A 158 -6.13 -1.90 -22.67
N SER A 159 -7.13 -1.03 -22.46
CA SER A 159 -6.90 0.42 -22.41
C SER A 159 -5.99 0.84 -21.24
N HIS A 160 -6.12 0.17 -20.08
CA HIS A 160 -5.26 0.39 -18.92
C HIS A 160 -3.83 -0.10 -19.19
N PHE A 161 -3.66 -1.25 -19.84
CA PHE A 161 -2.33 -1.72 -20.26
C PHE A 161 -1.67 -0.77 -21.26
N ALA A 162 -2.41 -0.26 -22.24
CA ALA A 162 -1.89 0.76 -23.15
C ALA A 162 -1.49 2.05 -22.42
N PHE A 163 -2.30 2.50 -21.45
CA PHE A 163 -1.94 3.62 -20.61
C PHE A 163 -0.68 3.35 -19.77
N LEU A 164 -0.57 2.17 -19.16
CA LEU A 164 0.62 1.74 -18.41
C LEU A 164 1.87 1.76 -19.29
N GLY A 165 1.75 1.30 -20.55
CA GLY A 165 2.81 1.39 -21.55
C GLY A 165 3.27 2.82 -21.80
N ARG A 166 2.34 3.74 -22.05
CA ARG A 166 2.63 5.18 -22.21
C ARG A 166 3.29 5.76 -20.97
N LEU A 167 2.75 5.46 -19.79
CA LEU A 167 3.27 5.95 -18.51
C LEU A 167 4.72 5.52 -18.31
N MET A 168 5.01 4.23 -18.48
CA MET A 168 6.36 3.68 -18.31
C MET A 168 7.34 4.22 -19.37
N GLY A 169 6.91 4.32 -20.63
CA GLY A 169 7.71 4.92 -21.70
C GLY A 169 8.03 6.38 -21.38
N LYS A 170 7.05 7.17 -20.94
CA LYS A 170 7.25 8.57 -20.58
C LYS A 170 8.14 8.73 -19.35
N ALA A 171 7.96 7.88 -18.34
CA ALA A 171 8.77 7.90 -17.13
C ALA A 171 10.25 7.59 -17.42
N LEU A 172 10.52 6.59 -18.27
CA LEU A 172 11.88 6.29 -18.75
C LEU A 172 12.49 7.47 -19.52
N LEU A 173 11.73 8.08 -20.42
CA LEU A 173 12.19 9.24 -21.20
C LEU A 173 12.53 10.44 -20.30
N ASP A 174 11.72 10.66 -19.27
CA ASP A 174 11.89 11.78 -18.33
C ASP A 174 12.88 11.48 -17.20
N GLN A 175 13.46 10.27 -17.17
CA GLN A 175 14.32 9.79 -16.08
C GLN A 175 13.64 9.90 -14.70
N ARG A 176 12.34 9.62 -14.66
CA ARG A 176 11.54 9.66 -13.43
C ARG A 176 11.22 8.24 -12.98
N PRO A 177 11.58 7.86 -11.74
CA PRO A 177 11.20 6.57 -11.22
C PRO A 177 9.69 6.50 -11.01
N VAL A 178 9.11 5.34 -11.33
CA VAL A 178 7.71 5.01 -11.02
C VAL A 178 7.73 3.83 -10.08
N ASP A 179 7.07 4.00 -8.93
CA ASP A 179 6.96 2.96 -7.91
C ASP A 179 5.89 1.93 -8.30
N LEU A 180 6.15 1.21 -9.38
CA LEU A 180 5.32 0.10 -9.84
C LEU A 180 5.95 -1.21 -9.36
N PRO A 181 5.26 -1.99 -8.52
CA PRO A 181 5.77 -3.26 -8.02
C PRO A 181 5.56 -4.34 -9.08
N LEU A 182 6.13 -4.21 -10.29
CA LEU A 182 6.06 -5.25 -11.34
C LEU A 182 7.07 -6.37 -11.07
N SER A 183 6.74 -7.60 -11.47
CA SER A 183 7.62 -8.76 -11.32
C SER A 183 8.73 -8.79 -12.39
N LEU A 184 9.86 -9.44 -12.09
CA LEU A 184 10.98 -9.56 -13.02
C LEU A 184 10.59 -10.20 -14.38
N PRO A 185 9.69 -11.21 -14.45
CA PRO A 185 9.17 -11.72 -15.73
C PRO A 185 8.51 -10.65 -16.61
N PHE A 186 7.89 -9.62 -16.01
CA PHE A 186 7.37 -8.50 -16.79
C PHE A 186 8.48 -7.76 -17.53
N PHE A 187 9.59 -7.46 -16.83
CA PHE A 187 10.74 -6.79 -17.42
C PHE A 187 11.48 -7.66 -18.44
N LYS A 188 11.55 -8.99 -18.23
CA LYS A 188 12.04 -9.95 -19.24
C LYS A 188 11.28 -9.81 -20.55
N ARG A 189 9.95 -9.78 -20.49
CA ARG A 189 9.10 -9.52 -21.67
C ARG A 189 9.42 -8.17 -22.30
N MET A 190 9.68 -7.15 -21.48
CA MET A 190 9.97 -5.81 -21.99
C MET A 190 11.25 -5.74 -22.83
N VAL A 191 12.32 -6.38 -22.36
CA VAL A 191 13.59 -6.45 -23.08
C VAL A 191 13.58 -7.50 -24.20
N GLY A 192 12.50 -8.25 -24.36
CA GLY A 192 12.37 -9.29 -25.40
C GLY A 192 13.04 -10.62 -25.05
N VAL A 193 13.29 -10.88 -23.77
CA VAL A 193 13.73 -12.18 -23.26
C VAL A 193 12.52 -13.11 -23.13
N GLY A 194 12.66 -14.34 -23.64
CA GLY A 194 11.64 -15.38 -23.51
C GLY A 194 11.46 -15.82 -22.06
N LEU A 195 10.23 -16.15 -21.68
CA LEU A 195 9.91 -16.69 -20.36
C LEU A 195 9.97 -18.21 -20.38
N CYS A 196 10.41 -18.82 -19.27
CA CYS A 196 10.39 -20.26 -19.05
C CYS A 196 9.52 -20.64 -17.84
N ALA A 197 9.29 -21.94 -17.63
CA ALA A 197 8.46 -22.41 -16.51
C ALA A 197 8.98 -22.00 -15.12
N ASP A 198 10.30 -21.77 -14.98
CA ASP A 198 10.90 -21.30 -13.73
C ASP A 198 10.55 -19.85 -13.41
N ASP A 199 10.16 -19.04 -14.41
CA ASP A 199 9.71 -17.67 -14.19
C ASP A 199 8.40 -17.60 -13.40
N ILE A 200 7.61 -18.69 -13.37
CA ILE A 200 6.42 -18.77 -12.51
C ILE A 200 6.81 -18.65 -11.04
N ALA A 201 8.01 -19.09 -10.62
CA ALA A 201 8.47 -18.95 -9.24
C ALA A 201 8.55 -17.47 -8.78
N LEU A 202 8.71 -16.54 -9.73
CA LEU A 202 8.76 -15.10 -9.49
C LEU A 202 7.40 -14.41 -9.64
N ILE A 203 6.33 -15.18 -9.84
CA ILE A 203 4.95 -14.69 -9.98
C ILE A 203 4.09 -15.37 -8.91
N ASP A 204 4.09 -16.70 -8.91
CA ASP A 204 3.30 -17.59 -8.06
C ASP A 204 4.14 -18.82 -7.66
N PRO A 205 4.92 -18.74 -6.56
CA PRO A 205 5.74 -19.85 -6.09
C PRO A 205 4.97 -21.15 -5.77
N PRO A 206 3.78 -21.10 -5.14
CA PRO A 206 2.92 -22.28 -4.98
C PRO A 206 2.60 -22.96 -6.32
N LEU A 207 2.14 -22.19 -7.31
CA LEU A 207 1.83 -22.73 -8.64
C LEU A 207 3.07 -23.32 -9.32
N HIS A 208 4.22 -22.64 -9.24
CA HIS A 208 5.46 -23.17 -9.78
C HIS A 208 5.82 -24.53 -9.18
N THR A 209 5.70 -24.66 -7.85
CA THR A 209 6.01 -25.90 -7.15
C THR A 209 5.08 -27.03 -7.59
N ALA A 210 3.76 -26.76 -7.67
CA ALA A 210 2.78 -27.73 -8.14
C ALA A 210 3.07 -28.19 -9.58
N LEU A 211 3.31 -27.27 -10.50
CA LEU A 211 3.60 -27.59 -11.91
C LEU A 211 4.91 -28.36 -12.06
N ARG A 212 5.93 -28.05 -11.26
CA ARG A 212 7.20 -28.80 -11.24
C ARG A 212 6.99 -30.24 -10.77
N ASN A 213 6.21 -30.44 -9.71
CA ASN A 213 5.88 -31.76 -9.19
C ASN A 213 5.07 -32.57 -10.22
N MET A 214 4.09 -31.94 -10.89
CA MET A 214 3.30 -32.56 -11.95
C MET A 214 4.18 -33.01 -13.12
N ARG A 215 5.12 -32.19 -13.59
CA ARG A 215 6.06 -32.55 -14.65
C ARG A 215 6.99 -33.68 -14.26
N ALA A 216 7.54 -33.65 -13.04
CA ALA A 216 8.39 -34.72 -12.53
C ALA A 216 7.63 -36.06 -12.46
N LEU A 217 6.35 -36.03 -12.06
CA LEU A 217 5.49 -37.20 -12.03
C LEU A 217 5.18 -37.73 -13.44
N ALA A 218 4.87 -36.83 -14.38
CA ALA A 218 4.63 -37.19 -15.78
C ALA A 218 5.87 -37.81 -16.44
N ALA A 219 7.07 -37.32 -16.14
CA ALA A 219 8.33 -37.90 -16.62
C ALA A 219 8.56 -39.32 -16.09
N ARG A 220 8.37 -39.53 -14.78
CA ARG A 220 8.45 -40.87 -14.15
C ARG A 220 7.43 -41.83 -14.74
N HIS A 221 6.21 -41.37 -15.01
CA HIS A 221 5.18 -42.16 -15.69
C HIS A 221 5.62 -42.57 -17.10
N ALA A 222 6.16 -41.63 -17.88
CA ALA A 222 6.66 -41.91 -19.22
C ALA A 222 7.82 -42.92 -19.24
N GLU A 223 8.76 -42.80 -18.30
CA GLU A 223 9.88 -43.75 -18.13
C GLU A 223 9.38 -45.15 -17.77
N ALA A 224 8.43 -45.24 -16.84
CA ALA A 224 7.88 -46.53 -16.41
C ALA A 224 7.04 -47.22 -17.49
N ALA A 225 6.27 -46.45 -18.26
CA ALA A 225 5.53 -46.94 -19.42
C ALA A 225 6.48 -47.46 -20.52
N ALA A 226 7.60 -46.76 -20.76
CA ALA A 226 8.64 -47.20 -21.70
C ALA A 226 9.37 -48.47 -21.22
N GLY A 227 9.48 -48.68 -19.91
CA GLY A 227 10.06 -49.86 -19.27
C GLY A 227 9.16 -51.11 -19.26
N GLY A 228 7.94 -51.03 -19.82
CA GLY A 228 7.00 -52.16 -19.87
C GLY A 228 6.25 -52.41 -18.57
N GLY A 229 6.13 -51.42 -17.68
CA GLY A 229 5.29 -51.52 -16.48
C GLY A 229 3.81 -51.66 -16.84
N GLU A 230 3.07 -52.49 -16.10
CA GLU A 230 1.60 -52.57 -16.23
C GLU A 230 0.95 -51.26 -15.75
N GLU A 231 0.10 -50.64 -16.57
CA GLU A 231 -0.54 -49.33 -16.29
C GLU A 231 -1.23 -49.28 -14.93
N GLY A 232 -1.89 -50.36 -14.50
CA GLY A 232 -2.60 -50.43 -13.22
C GLY A 232 -1.71 -50.51 -11.97
N ALA A 233 -0.45 -50.97 -12.10
CA ALA A 233 0.50 -50.97 -10.98
C ALA A 233 1.10 -49.57 -10.76
N LEU A 234 1.26 -48.80 -11.84
CA LEU A 234 1.84 -47.45 -11.83
C LEU A 234 0.93 -46.42 -11.15
N GLU A 235 -0.40 -46.56 -11.27
CA GLU A 235 -1.37 -45.67 -10.61
C GLU A 235 -1.35 -45.75 -9.07
N GLY A 236 -0.86 -46.85 -8.50
CA GLY A 236 -0.72 -47.01 -7.05
C GLY A 236 0.56 -46.39 -6.47
N GLU A 237 1.62 -46.30 -7.26
CA GLU A 237 2.96 -45.85 -6.83
C GLU A 237 3.28 -44.40 -7.23
N LEU A 238 2.69 -43.91 -8.33
CA LEU A 238 2.90 -42.58 -8.86
C LEU A 238 1.86 -41.60 -8.28
N LEU A 239 2.10 -41.18 -7.05
CA LEU A 239 1.27 -40.22 -6.32
C LEU A 239 1.81 -38.79 -6.45
N LEU A 240 0.91 -37.82 -6.58
CA LEU A 240 1.19 -36.39 -6.46
C LEU A 240 0.83 -35.96 -5.03
N ASP A 241 1.85 -35.60 -4.23
CA ASP A 241 1.67 -35.20 -2.83
C ASP A 241 0.87 -36.22 -1.98
N GLY A 242 0.99 -37.52 -2.30
CA GLY A 242 0.30 -38.61 -1.60
C GLY A 242 -1.09 -38.95 -2.13
N CYS A 243 -1.58 -38.24 -3.15
CA CYS A 243 -2.88 -38.48 -3.80
C CYS A 243 -2.71 -38.99 -5.23
N ARG A 244 -3.70 -39.76 -5.74
CA ARG A 244 -3.74 -40.10 -7.16
C ARG A 244 -4.17 -38.87 -7.96
N VAL A 245 -3.64 -38.72 -9.17
CA VAL A 245 -3.98 -37.59 -10.05
C VAL A 245 -5.48 -37.54 -10.35
N SER A 246 -6.11 -38.69 -10.53
CA SER A 246 -7.57 -38.82 -10.74
C SER A 246 -8.39 -38.26 -9.58
N ASP A 247 -7.90 -38.39 -8.35
CA ASP A 247 -8.63 -37.99 -7.14
C ASP A 247 -8.65 -36.47 -6.96
N LEU A 248 -7.77 -35.75 -7.69
CA LEU A 248 -7.76 -34.29 -7.73
C LEU A 248 -8.91 -33.72 -8.57
N CYS A 249 -9.59 -34.56 -9.37
CA CYS A 249 -10.70 -34.18 -10.23
C CYS A 249 -10.41 -32.95 -11.10
N LEU A 250 -9.16 -32.84 -11.57
CA LEU A 250 -8.74 -31.75 -12.44
C LEU A 250 -9.23 -32.00 -13.87
N ASP A 251 -9.58 -30.92 -14.55
CA ASP A 251 -9.87 -30.87 -15.97
C ASP A 251 -8.91 -29.88 -16.66
N PHE A 252 -8.99 -29.74 -17.98
CA PHE A 252 -8.15 -28.78 -18.72
C PHE A 252 -8.73 -27.35 -18.64
N THR A 253 -8.98 -26.85 -17.43
CA THR A 253 -9.27 -25.45 -17.14
C THR A 253 -8.15 -24.81 -16.30
N MET A 254 -8.09 -23.47 -16.28
CA MET A 254 -7.08 -22.77 -15.49
C MET A 254 -7.34 -22.92 -13.99
N PRO A 255 -6.31 -23.25 -13.18
CA PRO A 255 -6.43 -23.23 -11.73
C PRO A 255 -6.94 -21.88 -11.23
N GLY A 256 -8.00 -21.91 -10.42
CA GLY A 256 -8.65 -20.71 -9.88
C GLY A 256 -9.51 -19.92 -10.87
N LYS A 257 -9.58 -20.32 -12.15
CA LYS A 257 -10.38 -19.71 -13.22
C LYS A 257 -11.05 -20.77 -14.10
N PRO A 258 -12.10 -21.46 -13.60
CA PRO A 258 -12.75 -22.55 -14.32
C PRO A 258 -13.47 -22.10 -15.61
N ASP A 259 -13.68 -20.79 -15.77
CA ASP A 259 -14.20 -20.15 -16.99
C ASP A 259 -13.18 -20.10 -18.13
N VAL A 260 -11.88 -20.28 -17.84
CA VAL A 260 -10.81 -20.27 -18.85
C VAL A 260 -10.40 -21.70 -19.19
N GLU A 261 -10.85 -22.20 -20.33
CA GLU A 261 -10.40 -23.48 -20.86
C GLU A 261 -8.96 -23.38 -21.42
N LEU A 262 -8.13 -24.37 -21.09
CA LEU A 262 -6.74 -24.47 -21.56
C LEU A 262 -6.63 -24.99 -22.99
N VAL A 263 -7.58 -25.84 -23.38
CA VAL A 263 -7.74 -26.43 -24.71
C VAL A 263 -9.23 -26.44 -25.05
N PRO A 264 -9.63 -26.48 -26.34
CA PRO A 264 -11.04 -26.54 -26.72
C PRO A 264 -11.75 -27.76 -26.10
N GLY A 265 -12.85 -27.52 -25.38
CA GLY A 265 -13.57 -28.58 -24.66
C GLY A 265 -12.81 -29.09 -23.44
N GLY A 266 -11.93 -28.26 -22.89
CA GLY A 266 -11.02 -28.63 -21.80
C GLY A 266 -11.75 -29.01 -20.52
N ARG A 267 -12.93 -28.44 -20.26
CA ARG A 267 -13.76 -28.74 -19.10
C ARG A 267 -14.24 -30.20 -19.06
N ASP A 268 -14.46 -30.81 -20.22
CA ASP A 268 -14.93 -32.21 -20.31
C ASP A 268 -13.75 -33.20 -20.38
N ARG A 269 -12.51 -32.71 -20.37
CA ARG A 269 -11.30 -33.50 -20.48
C ARG A 269 -10.63 -33.64 -19.11
N ALA A 270 -10.81 -34.80 -18.47
CA ALA A 270 -10.16 -35.10 -17.20
C ALA A 270 -8.63 -35.22 -17.32
N VAL A 271 -7.93 -34.72 -16.31
CA VAL A 271 -6.48 -34.85 -16.17
C VAL A 271 -6.14 -36.22 -15.58
N THR A 272 -5.26 -36.94 -16.25
CA THR A 272 -4.78 -38.28 -15.90
C THR A 272 -3.25 -38.30 -15.89
N LEU A 273 -2.62 -39.35 -15.37
CA LEU A 273 -1.15 -39.49 -15.41
C LEU A 273 -0.59 -39.40 -16.84
N SER A 274 -1.32 -39.89 -17.84
CA SER A 274 -0.89 -39.88 -19.24
C SER A 274 -0.91 -38.49 -19.89
N ASN A 275 -1.77 -37.57 -19.43
CA ASN A 275 -1.89 -36.22 -19.98
C ASN A 275 -1.45 -35.11 -19.01
N LEU A 276 -0.97 -35.46 -17.81
CA LEU A 276 -0.55 -34.53 -16.76
C LEU A 276 0.54 -33.55 -17.22
N GLY A 277 1.49 -34.02 -18.03
CA GLY A 277 2.55 -33.18 -18.59
C GLY A 277 1.98 -32.10 -19.53
N GLU A 278 1.04 -32.50 -20.40
CA GLU A 278 0.33 -31.58 -21.31
C GLU A 278 -0.46 -30.52 -20.52
N TYR A 279 -1.20 -30.95 -19.48
CA TYR A 279 -1.91 -30.03 -18.59
C TYR A 279 -0.96 -29.00 -17.97
N ALA A 280 0.18 -29.43 -17.42
CA ALA A 280 1.16 -28.53 -16.81
C ALA A 280 1.76 -27.53 -17.81
N ASP A 281 2.00 -27.95 -19.05
CA ASP A 281 2.50 -27.09 -20.12
C ASP A 281 1.43 -26.10 -20.61
N CYS A 282 0.18 -26.53 -20.71
CA CYS A 282 -0.95 -25.65 -21.02
C CYS A 282 -1.13 -24.56 -19.96
N VAL A 283 -1.12 -24.91 -18.67
CA VAL A 283 -1.20 -23.94 -17.57
C VAL A 283 -0.02 -22.96 -17.63
N THR A 284 1.18 -23.45 -17.91
CA THR A 284 2.39 -22.60 -18.03
C THR A 284 2.27 -21.61 -19.19
N ASN A 285 1.84 -22.09 -20.36
CA ASN A 285 1.64 -21.25 -21.54
C ASN A 285 0.54 -20.21 -21.30
N MET A 286 -0.57 -20.59 -20.67
CA MET A 286 -1.66 -19.67 -20.37
C MET A 286 -1.23 -18.59 -19.37
N THR A 287 -0.45 -18.95 -18.35
CA THR A 287 0.07 -18.02 -17.34
C THR A 287 1.08 -17.02 -17.90
N LEU A 288 2.04 -17.47 -18.73
CA LEU A 288 3.20 -16.65 -19.12
C LEU A 288 3.10 -16.03 -20.53
N VAL A 289 2.34 -16.64 -21.44
CA VAL A 289 2.39 -16.32 -22.87
C VAL A 289 1.00 -16.08 -23.44
N GLY A 290 0.21 -17.14 -23.66
CA GLY A 290 -1.05 -17.08 -24.40
C GLY A 290 -2.10 -16.23 -23.71
N GLY A 291 -2.34 -16.47 -22.41
CA GLY A 291 -3.40 -15.79 -21.65
C GLY A 291 -3.13 -14.33 -21.33
N VAL A 292 -1.87 -13.88 -21.52
CA VAL A 292 -1.43 -12.51 -21.25
C VAL A 292 -1.03 -11.75 -22.51
N HIS A 293 -1.08 -12.40 -23.68
CA HIS A 293 -0.58 -11.85 -24.94
C HIS A 293 -1.23 -10.51 -25.30
N ARG A 294 -2.55 -10.39 -25.13
CA ARG A 294 -3.29 -9.17 -25.50
C ARG A 294 -2.93 -7.99 -24.59
N GLN A 295 -2.76 -8.24 -23.30
CA GLN A 295 -2.31 -7.26 -22.31
C GLN A 295 -0.93 -6.73 -22.69
N PHE A 296 0.01 -7.63 -22.97
CA PHE A 296 1.36 -7.24 -23.39
C PHE A 296 1.37 -6.52 -24.74
N ALA A 297 0.54 -6.93 -25.70
CA ALA A 297 0.43 -6.24 -26.98
C ALA A 297 -0.12 -4.81 -26.82
N ALA A 298 -1.14 -4.63 -25.98
CA ALA A 298 -1.68 -3.30 -25.67
C ALA A 298 -0.64 -2.43 -24.94
N PHE A 299 0.05 -3.00 -23.96
CA PHE A 299 1.16 -2.36 -23.26
C PHE A 299 2.28 -1.93 -24.20
N GLU A 300 2.77 -2.83 -25.06
CA GLU A 300 3.80 -2.55 -26.05
C GLU A 300 3.35 -1.47 -27.04
N GLY A 301 2.08 -1.51 -27.48
CA GLY A 301 1.49 -0.47 -28.31
C GLY A 301 1.59 0.91 -27.66
N GLY A 302 1.13 1.03 -26.40
CA GLY A 302 1.20 2.27 -25.65
C GLY A 302 2.63 2.73 -25.34
N PHE A 303 3.55 1.81 -25.08
CA PHE A 303 4.96 2.14 -24.87
C PHE A 303 5.59 2.71 -26.14
N ASN A 304 5.34 2.06 -27.28
CA ASN A 304 5.87 2.45 -28.59
C ASN A 304 5.37 3.80 -29.10
N GLU A 305 4.27 4.34 -28.55
CA GLU A 305 3.82 5.71 -28.81
C GLU A 305 4.80 6.77 -28.27
N VAL A 306 5.59 6.44 -27.23
CA VAL A 306 6.60 7.35 -26.66
C VAL A 306 7.94 7.17 -27.37
N PHE A 307 8.47 5.94 -27.37
CA PHE A 307 9.65 5.55 -28.16
C PHE A 307 9.69 4.04 -28.37
N PRO A 308 10.45 3.54 -29.37
CA PRO A 308 10.46 2.12 -29.67
C PRO A 308 11.01 1.24 -28.52
N MET A 309 10.17 0.34 -28.02
CA MET A 309 10.45 -0.61 -26.95
C MET A 309 11.62 -1.55 -27.27
N ARG A 310 11.87 -1.82 -28.57
CA ARG A 310 13.05 -2.56 -29.04
C ARG A 310 14.39 -1.97 -28.58
N HIS A 311 14.45 -0.67 -28.29
CA HIS A 311 15.67 -0.03 -27.78
C HIS A 311 16.01 -0.49 -26.36
N LEU A 312 15.04 -1.05 -25.61
CA LEU A 312 15.28 -1.60 -24.28
C LEU A 312 16.09 -2.90 -24.29
N ARG A 313 16.30 -3.53 -25.46
CA ARG A 313 17.13 -4.74 -25.61
C ARG A 313 18.59 -4.56 -25.21
N VAL A 314 19.04 -3.31 -25.02
CA VAL A 314 20.38 -2.98 -24.51
C VAL A 314 20.51 -3.26 -23.01
N PHE A 315 19.41 -3.29 -22.27
CA PHE A 315 19.39 -3.51 -20.82
C PHE A 315 19.22 -5.00 -20.49
N SER A 316 19.78 -5.42 -19.36
CA SER A 316 19.28 -6.63 -18.69
C SER A 316 17.89 -6.37 -18.08
N PRO A 317 17.07 -7.42 -17.85
CA PRO A 317 15.79 -7.27 -17.15
C PRO A 317 15.93 -6.56 -15.79
N GLU A 318 16.97 -6.90 -15.03
CA GLU A 318 17.24 -6.33 -13.70
C GLU A 318 17.67 -4.86 -13.79
N GLU A 319 18.47 -4.50 -14.79
CA GLU A 319 18.87 -3.10 -15.04
C GLU A 319 17.67 -2.22 -15.42
N LEU A 320 16.75 -2.75 -16.23
CA LEU A 320 15.54 -2.06 -16.63
C LEU A 320 14.57 -1.90 -15.46
N GLU A 321 14.38 -2.95 -14.67
CA GLU A 321 13.60 -2.92 -13.42
C GLU A 321 14.15 -1.83 -12.49
N HIS A 322 15.47 -1.80 -12.34
CA HIS A 322 16.15 -0.81 -11.52
C HIS A 322 15.97 0.62 -12.05
N HIS A 323 16.10 0.84 -13.36
CA HIS A 323 15.88 2.15 -13.98
C HIS A 323 14.45 2.65 -13.80
N ILE A 324 13.46 1.78 -13.96
CA ILE A 324 12.04 2.18 -13.85
C ILE A 324 11.65 2.42 -12.39
N ARG A 325 12.04 1.53 -11.48
CA ARG A 325 11.68 1.65 -10.05
C ARG A 325 12.44 2.77 -9.35
N GLY A 326 13.60 3.13 -9.89
CA GLY A 326 14.55 4.02 -9.24
C GLY A 326 15.53 3.25 -8.37
N ASP A 327 16.70 3.87 -8.22
CA ASP A 327 17.85 3.32 -7.54
C ASP A 327 17.51 3.04 -6.06
N MET A 328 17.61 1.78 -5.64
CA MET A 328 17.82 1.42 -4.24
C MET A 328 19.32 1.40 -4.02
N GLU A 329 19.95 2.57 -4.11
CA GLU A 329 21.39 2.75 -3.95
C GLU A 329 21.86 1.98 -2.70
N ALA A 330 22.96 1.23 -2.77
CA ALA A 330 23.45 0.52 -1.60
C ALA A 330 23.89 1.54 -0.54
N TRP A 331 23.12 1.65 0.54
CA TRP A 331 23.40 2.55 1.68
C TRP A 331 24.60 2.05 2.49
N ASN A 332 25.80 2.21 1.94
CA ASN A 332 27.04 1.97 2.65
C ASN A 332 27.49 3.25 3.38
N ALA A 333 28.31 3.09 4.42
CA ALA A 333 28.70 4.18 5.30
C ALA A 333 29.41 5.33 4.56
N GLU A 334 30.22 5.03 3.55
CA GLU A 334 30.94 6.03 2.75
C GLU A 334 29.98 6.89 1.92
N MET A 335 29.04 6.25 1.21
CA MET A 335 28.02 6.93 0.42
C MET A 335 27.15 7.81 1.32
N LEU A 336 26.68 7.29 2.45
CA LEU A 336 25.83 8.02 3.38
C LEU A 336 26.52 9.25 3.97
N ARG A 337 27.78 9.11 4.43
CA ARG A 337 28.61 10.24 4.90
C ARG A 337 28.75 11.32 3.83
N SER A 338 29.04 10.90 2.60
CA SER A 338 29.17 11.84 1.46
C SER A 338 27.84 12.47 1.03
N SER A 339 26.70 11.97 1.51
CA SER A 339 25.36 12.47 1.15
C SER A 339 24.76 13.40 2.20
N ILE A 340 25.16 13.26 3.47
CA ILE A 340 24.67 14.06 4.59
C ILE A 340 25.50 15.33 4.75
N LYS A 341 24.83 16.47 4.91
CA LYS A 341 25.44 17.75 5.30
C LYS A 341 25.12 18.04 6.78
N PRO A 342 26.05 17.80 7.72
CA PRO A 342 25.89 18.29 9.08
C PRO A 342 25.92 19.83 9.10
N ASP A 343 25.08 20.45 9.91
CA ASP A 343 25.06 21.90 10.12
C ASP A 343 24.56 22.24 11.54
N HIS A 344 24.59 23.53 11.90
CA HIS A 344 23.99 24.10 13.11
C HIS A 344 24.07 23.20 14.36
N GLY A 345 25.27 23.06 14.91
CA GLY A 345 25.53 22.29 16.14
C GLY A 345 26.04 20.86 15.93
N PHE A 346 26.06 20.36 14.69
CA PHE A 346 26.74 19.11 14.33
C PHE A 346 27.81 19.31 13.26
N HIS A 347 28.80 18.40 13.25
CA HIS A 347 29.85 18.27 12.25
C HIS A 347 30.06 16.78 11.89
N GLU A 348 30.90 16.49 10.89
CA GLU A 348 31.07 15.14 10.34
C GLU A 348 31.52 14.06 11.34
N GLN A 349 32.13 14.48 12.46
CA GLN A 349 32.63 13.59 13.51
C GLN A 349 31.72 13.57 14.75
N SER A 350 30.63 14.33 14.76
CA SER A 350 29.68 14.30 15.88
C SER A 350 29.07 12.90 16.01
N LEU A 351 29.01 12.36 17.23
CA LEU A 351 28.47 11.02 17.48
C LEU A 351 27.06 10.82 16.89
N PRO A 352 26.10 11.78 16.99
CA PRO A 352 24.80 11.63 16.35
C PRO A 352 24.85 11.46 14.83
N ILE A 353 25.81 12.09 14.14
CA ILE A 353 25.99 11.93 12.68
C ILE A 353 26.55 10.54 12.37
N LEU A 354 27.53 10.07 13.14
CA LEU A 354 28.10 8.73 12.96
C LEU A 354 27.06 7.63 13.24
N TRP A 355 26.23 7.82 14.27
CA TRP A 355 25.11 6.95 14.61
C TRP A 355 24.02 6.97 13.54
N LEU A 356 23.68 8.14 12.99
CA LEU A 356 22.72 8.23 11.89
C LEU A 356 23.16 7.38 10.70
N VAL A 357 24.43 7.52 10.29
CA VAL A 357 25.00 6.74 9.19
C VAL A 357 24.94 5.24 9.47
N GLN A 358 25.26 4.83 10.71
CA GLN A 358 25.20 3.43 11.11
C GLN A 358 23.76 2.88 11.10
N ILE A 359 22.81 3.61 11.68
CA ILE A 359 21.40 3.21 11.69
C ILE A 359 20.89 3.08 10.26
N MET A 360 21.17 4.07 9.40
CA MET A 360 20.78 4.05 7.98
C MET A 360 21.39 2.86 7.23
N SER A 361 22.67 2.51 7.45
CA SER A 361 23.28 1.35 6.78
C SER A 361 22.64 0.02 7.20
N ASP A 362 22.15 -0.06 8.44
CA ASP A 362 21.51 -1.25 9.01
C ASP A 362 20.03 -1.38 8.63
N MET A 363 19.42 -0.36 8.02
CA MET A 363 18.00 -0.39 7.65
C MET A 363 17.71 -1.41 6.55
N ASP A 364 16.60 -2.13 6.69
CA ASP A 364 16.07 -3.00 5.65
C ASP A 364 15.39 -2.20 4.52
N ARG A 365 14.90 -2.89 3.48
CA ARG A 365 14.24 -2.23 2.34
C ARG A 365 12.99 -1.43 2.74
N LYS A 366 12.20 -1.93 3.69
CA LYS A 366 10.97 -1.28 4.15
C LYS A 366 11.30 -0.03 4.96
N GLU A 367 12.26 -0.14 5.87
CA GLU A 367 12.75 0.96 6.71
C GLU A 367 13.39 2.07 5.88
N ARG A 368 14.19 1.74 4.86
CA ARG A 368 14.76 2.75 3.94
C ARG A 368 13.68 3.54 3.22
N ARG A 369 12.65 2.86 2.70
CA ARG A 369 11.50 3.53 2.04
C ARG A 369 10.75 4.43 3.01
N LEU A 370 10.57 3.98 4.24
CA LEU A 370 9.93 4.76 5.30
C LEU A 370 10.77 6.00 5.65
N PHE A 371 12.09 5.85 5.76
CA PHE A 371 13.01 6.96 6.03
C PHE A 371 12.99 7.98 4.89
N MET A 372 13.03 7.50 3.65
CA MET A 372 12.96 8.38 2.48
C MET A 372 11.66 9.18 2.45
N ARG A 373 10.53 8.53 2.75
CA ARG A 373 9.24 9.20 2.86
C ARG A 373 9.21 10.22 4.01
N PHE A 374 9.80 9.86 5.15
CA PHE A 374 9.93 10.77 6.29
C PHE A 374 10.77 12.01 5.95
N ILE A 375 11.90 11.85 5.26
CA ILE A 375 12.82 12.96 4.97
C ILE A 375 12.39 13.80 3.77
N THR A 376 11.85 13.18 2.72
CA THR A 376 11.62 13.84 1.42
C THR A 376 10.14 13.96 1.05
N GLY A 377 9.25 13.29 1.80
CA GLY A 377 7.84 13.11 1.42
C GLY A 377 7.61 12.05 0.34
N SER A 378 8.68 11.53 -0.29
CA SER A 378 8.62 10.47 -1.31
C SER A 378 9.28 9.19 -0.80
N PRO A 379 8.68 8.00 -1.00
CA PRO A 379 9.32 6.73 -0.66
C PRO A 379 10.48 6.36 -1.61
N THR A 380 10.68 7.10 -2.71
CA THR A 380 11.68 6.84 -3.75
C THR A 380 12.77 7.91 -3.81
N LEU A 381 13.98 7.48 -4.15
CA LEU A 381 15.12 8.38 -4.41
C LEU A 381 15.02 8.99 -5.82
N PRO A 382 15.54 10.22 -6.03
CA PRO A 382 15.71 10.76 -7.37
C PRO A 382 16.73 9.93 -8.17
N ALA A 383 16.66 10.02 -9.50
CA ALA A 383 17.57 9.31 -10.39
C ALA A 383 19.04 9.72 -10.14
N GLY A 384 19.83 8.80 -9.58
CA GLY A 384 21.21 9.04 -9.11
C GLY A 384 21.38 9.11 -7.59
N GLY A 385 20.38 8.67 -6.82
CA GLY A 385 20.54 8.29 -5.43
C GLY A 385 20.48 9.45 -4.43
N LEU A 386 20.89 9.17 -3.18
CA LEU A 386 20.76 10.09 -2.05
C LEU A 386 21.60 11.37 -2.25
N ARG A 387 22.71 11.22 -2.98
CA ARG A 387 23.63 12.31 -3.34
C ARG A 387 23.02 13.38 -4.23
N LYS A 388 21.98 13.03 -4.99
CA LYS A 388 21.30 13.95 -5.92
C LYS A 388 20.05 14.61 -5.34
N LEU A 389 19.79 14.45 -4.05
CA LEU A 389 18.77 15.25 -3.38
C LEU A 389 19.08 16.73 -3.56
N ASN A 390 18.10 17.48 -4.06
CA ASN A 390 18.19 18.92 -4.23
C ASN A 390 16.97 19.57 -3.55
N PRO A 391 17.17 20.24 -2.39
CA PRO A 391 18.43 20.48 -1.70
C PRO A 391 19.06 19.22 -1.05
N ARG A 392 20.36 19.24 -0.76
CA ARG A 392 21.08 18.11 -0.12
C ARG A 392 20.54 17.85 1.29
N LEU A 393 20.48 16.58 1.70
CA LEU A 393 20.05 16.19 3.05
C LEU A 393 20.91 16.89 4.11
N THR A 394 20.30 17.82 4.85
CA THR A 394 20.97 18.60 5.89
C THR A 394 20.51 18.12 7.27
N VAL A 395 21.45 17.85 8.17
CA VAL A 395 21.17 17.34 9.52
C VAL A 395 21.68 18.34 10.54
N VAL A 396 20.81 18.78 11.44
CA VAL A 396 21.15 19.78 12.45
C VAL A 396 20.75 19.37 13.83
N ARG A 397 21.36 20.02 14.82
CA ARG A 397 21.01 19.79 16.21
C ARG A 397 19.65 20.40 16.53
N LYS A 398 18.79 19.59 17.13
CA LYS A 398 17.56 20.06 17.80
C LYS A 398 17.90 20.37 19.26
N GLU A 399 17.66 21.61 19.67
CA GLU A 399 17.86 22.02 21.05
C GLU A 399 16.74 21.45 21.93
N ALA A 400 17.10 21.07 23.15
CA ALA A 400 16.16 20.63 24.19
C ALA A 400 16.05 21.74 25.24
N GLU A 401 14.83 21.97 25.72
CA GLU A 401 14.56 22.97 26.75
C GLU A 401 14.33 22.30 28.10
N ALA A 402 14.98 22.81 29.15
CA ALA A 402 14.76 22.31 30.51
C ALA A 402 13.28 22.48 30.91
N PRO A 403 12.67 21.48 31.59
CA PRO A 403 13.30 20.34 32.27
C PRO A 403 13.53 19.10 31.40
N LEU A 404 13.15 19.13 30.11
CA LEU A 404 13.26 17.99 29.21
C LEU A 404 14.69 17.84 28.67
N THR A 405 15.05 16.60 28.37
CA THR A 405 16.35 16.22 27.82
C THR A 405 16.23 15.89 26.33
N PRO A 406 17.34 15.84 25.56
CA PRO A 406 17.31 15.46 24.16
C PRO A 406 16.60 14.11 23.89
N ASP A 407 16.71 13.16 24.84
CA ASP A 407 16.11 11.82 24.75
C ASP A 407 14.58 11.82 24.83
N ASP A 408 13.98 12.91 25.30
CA ASP A 408 12.53 13.09 25.40
C ASP A 408 11.92 13.60 24.09
N TYR A 409 12.74 14.11 23.16
CA TYR A 409 12.27 14.64 21.88
C TYR A 409 12.38 13.60 20.77
N LEU A 410 11.36 13.56 19.91
CA LEU A 410 11.47 12.92 18.59
C LEU A 410 12.22 13.83 17.60
N PRO A 411 12.96 13.24 16.63
CA PRO A 411 13.49 14.02 15.53
C PRO A 411 12.34 14.60 14.70
N SER A 412 12.59 15.74 14.05
CA SER A 412 11.60 16.37 13.16
C SER A 412 12.21 16.75 11.83
N VAL A 413 11.36 16.84 10.82
CA VAL A 413 11.77 16.97 9.41
C VAL A 413 11.08 18.14 8.76
N MET A 414 11.79 18.81 7.85
CA MET A 414 11.22 19.74 6.90
C MET A 414 11.46 19.17 5.51
N THR A 415 10.44 18.46 5.00
CA THR A 415 10.54 17.66 3.78
C THR A 415 10.88 18.50 2.55
N CYS A 416 10.31 19.69 2.41
CA CYS A 416 10.60 20.63 1.32
C CYS A 416 12.09 21.03 1.23
N ALA A 417 12.82 20.95 2.35
CA ALA A 417 14.22 21.35 2.44
C ALA A 417 15.18 20.16 2.65
N ASN A 418 14.67 18.91 2.62
CA ASN A 418 15.42 17.70 2.99
C ASN A 418 16.23 17.92 4.29
N TYR A 419 15.56 18.43 5.33
CA TYR A 419 16.23 18.96 6.51
C TYR A 419 15.76 18.23 7.78
N LEU A 420 16.69 17.54 8.45
CA LEU A 420 16.45 16.74 9.63
C LEU A 420 16.96 17.46 10.89
N LYS A 421 16.06 17.80 11.80
CA LYS A 421 16.38 18.30 13.14
C LYS A 421 16.47 17.11 14.08
N LEU A 422 17.69 16.79 14.51
CA LEU A 422 18.03 15.61 15.30
C LEU A 422 18.49 16.03 16.71
N PRO A 423 17.83 15.54 17.79
CA PRO A 423 18.33 15.74 19.15
C PRO A 423 19.71 15.11 19.36
N ASP A 424 20.48 15.68 20.29
CA ASP A 424 21.79 15.17 20.71
C ASP A 424 21.60 14.05 21.74
N TYR A 425 21.13 12.89 21.25
CA TYR A 425 20.75 11.73 22.07
C TYR A 425 21.91 11.19 22.92
N SER A 426 21.59 10.58 24.06
CA SER A 426 22.58 10.01 24.98
C SER A 426 23.29 8.78 24.42
N CYS A 427 22.63 7.97 23.58
CA CYS A 427 23.20 6.75 23.01
C CYS A 427 22.57 6.34 21.68
N LEU A 428 23.26 5.46 20.95
CA LEU A 428 22.82 4.88 19.68
C LEU A 428 21.45 4.18 19.78
N GLY A 429 21.21 3.46 20.89
CA GLY A 429 19.96 2.74 21.12
C GLY A 429 18.75 3.67 21.18
N THR A 430 18.83 4.71 22.02
CA THR A 430 17.79 5.74 22.13
C THR A 430 17.57 6.44 20.80
N MET A 431 18.65 6.82 20.10
CA MET A 431 18.54 7.46 18.79
C MET A 431 17.82 6.57 17.76
N ARG A 432 18.14 5.27 17.71
CA ARG A 432 17.49 4.31 16.82
C ARG A 432 16.00 4.19 17.11
N ASP A 433 15.65 4.02 18.38
CA ASP A 433 14.27 3.89 18.83
C ASP A 433 13.46 5.15 18.46
N ARG A 434 13.92 6.33 18.89
CA ARG A 434 13.27 7.61 18.61
C ARG A 434 13.14 7.92 17.11
N LEU A 435 14.17 7.59 16.32
CA LEU A 435 14.13 7.76 14.87
C LEU A 435 13.08 6.84 14.22
N LEU A 436 13.05 5.56 14.59
CA LEU A 436 12.07 4.61 14.06
C LEU A 436 10.64 4.97 14.47
N THR A 437 10.44 5.39 15.72
CA THR A 437 9.14 5.92 16.19
C THR A 437 8.69 7.09 15.33
N ALA A 438 9.53 8.12 15.16
CA ALA A 438 9.19 9.29 14.36
C ALA A 438 8.92 8.95 12.89
N MET A 439 9.67 8.01 12.32
CA MET A 439 9.45 7.56 10.95
C MET A 439 8.15 6.78 10.77
N ARG A 440 7.71 6.00 11.77
CA ARG A 440 6.48 5.19 11.70
C ARG A 440 5.24 6.03 11.96
N GLU A 441 5.29 6.85 13.00
CA GLU A 441 4.16 7.65 13.48
C GLU A 441 4.06 9.02 12.78
N GLY A 442 5.18 9.58 12.31
CA GLY A 442 5.22 10.85 11.58
C GLY A 442 4.77 10.74 10.11
N GLN A 443 4.15 9.64 9.72
CA GLN A 443 3.56 9.49 8.39
C GLN A 443 2.19 10.17 8.37
N LEU A 444 1.84 10.82 7.25
CA LEU A 444 0.52 11.44 7.01
C LEU A 444 0.21 12.73 7.80
N SER A 445 1.14 13.26 8.59
CA SER A 445 0.96 14.52 9.34
C SER A 445 1.98 15.60 8.91
N PHE A 446 1.50 16.79 8.54
CA PHE A 446 2.30 17.96 8.16
C PHE A 446 2.21 19.06 9.22
N LEU A 447 2.68 18.77 10.44
CA LEU A 447 2.74 19.78 11.49
C LEU A 447 3.97 20.67 11.27
N LEU A 448 3.75 21.96 11.01
CA LEU A 448 4.82 22.97 11.00
C LEU A 448 5.43 23.07 12.40
N SER A 449 6.68 22.63 12.55
CA SER A 449 7.47 22.71 13.79
C SER A 449 7.96 24.14 14.06
#